data_AF-A0A948QAS5-F1
#
_entry.id   AF-A0A948QAS5-F1
#
_cell.length_a   1.000
_cell.length_b   1.000
_cell.length_c   1.000
_cell.angle_alpha   90.00
_cell.angle_beta   90.00
_cell.angle_gamma   90.00
#
_symmetry.space_group_name_H-M   'P 1'
#
loop_
_entity.id
_entity.type
_entity.pdbx_description
1 polymer ?
#
loop_
_entity_poly.entity_id
_entity_poly.type
_entity_poly.pdbx_seq_one_letter_code
_entity_poly.pdbx_strand_id
1 'polypeptide(L)'
;METPKFEEYSVVKNTINKSLGIVLKVIGDNTTIYPAKGGEKMTFKSEYLEPASQEEASSLEGLIEQIKKDDQEKPKKVTHKIVDPAQIRYEFDKFLKHIAVRYPASEKAFRVFWLELLTIAGDEPGKTWEMKSLAGNNPGPALKVLNRATGKWIYCLSFMPGWGIRIEIKKEFLPEEFDKLFPIDNAMFGAGKAVELKYENFPQEKRQPYLNCVKAVYASHTETK
;
A
#
# COMPACT_ATOMS: atom_id res chain seq x y z
N MET A 1 -16.75 -14.84 -16.08
CA MET A 1 -15.73 -13.81 -16.38
C MET A 1 -16.52 -12.62 -16.88
N GLU A 2 -16.46 -11.48 -16.18
CA GLU A 2 -17.13 -10.26 -16.63
C GLU A 2 -16.30 -9.64 -17.77
N THR A 3 -16.96 -9.31 -18.88
CA THR A 3 -16.32 -8.62 -20.00
C THR A 3 -15.99 -7.19 -19.57
N PRO A 4 -14.72 -6.73 -19.64
CA PRO A 4 -14.38 -5.37 -19.27
C PRO A 4 -15.12 -4.36 -20.16
N LYS A 5 -15.67 -3.30 -19.56
CA LYS A 5 -16.48 -2.28 -20.27
C LYS A 5 -15.69 -1.50 -21.33
N PHE A 6 -14.37 -1.40 -21.16
CA PHE A 6 -13.46 -0.71 -22.07
C PHE A 6 -12.22 -1.56 -22.35
N GLU A 7 -11.69 -1.44 -23.56
CA GLU A 7 -10.44 -2.11 -23.95
C GLU A 7 -9.22 -1.29 -23.52
N GLU A 8 -8.11 -1.97 -23.23
CA GLU A 8 -6.84 -1.30 -22.95
C GLU A 8 -6.40 -0.48 -24.18
N TYR A 9 -5.88 0.72 -23.93
CA TYR A 9 -5.52 1.72 -24.93
C TYR A 9 -6.69 2.32 -25.73
N SER A 10 -7.94 1.99 -25.41
CA SER A 10 -9.09 2.72 -25.94
C SER A 10 -9.15 4.15 -25.39
N VAL A 11 -9.72 5.06 -26.16
CA VAL A 11 -9.90 6.46 -25.74
C VAL A 11 -11.28 6.61 -25.13
N VAL A 12 -11.31 7.17 -23.93
CA VAL A 12 -12.54 7.43 -23.18
C VAL A 12 -12.66 8.90 -22.83
N LYS A 13 -13.89 9.35 -22.74
CA LYS A 13 -14.27 10.70 -22.34
C LYS A 13 -14.95 10.66 -20.99
N ASN A 14 -14.50 11.51 -20.08
CA ASN A 14 -15.15 11.67 -18.79
C ASN A 14 -16.47 12.43 -18.97
N THR A 15 -17.57 11.83 -18.53
CA THR A 15 -18.91 12.39 -18.74
C THR A 15 -19.18 13.66 -17.94
N ILE A 16 -18.44 13.89 -16.84
CA ILE A 16 -18.56 15.04 -15.93
C ILE A 16 -17.80 16.25 -16.48
N ASN A 17 -16.48 16.13 -16.68
CA ASN A 17 -15.62 17.26 -17.04
C ASN A 17 -15.23 17.30 -18.53
N LYS A 18 -15.73 16.34 -19.33
CA LYS A 18 -15.48 16.20 -20.76
C LYS A 18 -14.01 16.03 -21.14
N SER A 19 -13.15 15.69 -20.18
CA SER A 19 -11.74 15.40 -20.45
C SER A 19 -11.55 14.04 -21.12
N LEU A 20 -10.60 13.96 -22.03
CA LEU A 20 -10.20 12.72 -22.69
C LEU A 20 -9.09 12.02 -21.90
N GLY A 21 -9.06 10.70 -22.00
CA GLY A 21 -7.96 9.89 -21.52
C GLY A 21 -7.88 8.53 -22.19
N ILE A 22 -6.74 7.89 -22.03
CA ILE A 22 -6.42 6.58 -22.63
C ILE A 22 -6.53 5.53 -21.54
N VAL A 23 -7.32 4.48 -21.76
CA VAL A 23 -7.49 3.38 -20.80
C VAL A 23 -6.17 2.64 -20.63
N LEU A 24 -5.73 2.48 -19.39
CA LEU A 24 -4.53 1.72 -19.04
C LEU A 24 -4.85 0.37 -18.41
N LYS A 25 -5.97 0.25 -17.69
CA LYS A 25 -6.45 -1.00 -17.10
C LYS A 25 -7.88 -0.85 -16.61
N VAL A 26 -8.60 -1.98 -16.59
CA VAL A 26 -9.95 -2.10 -16.00
C VAL A 26 -9.90 -3.18 -14.91
N ILE A 27 -10.36 -2.85 -13.71
CA ILE A 27 -10.46 -3.76 -12.56
C ILE A 27 -11.86 -3.64 -11.96
N GLY A 28 -12.73 -4.62 -12.24
CA GLY A 28 -14.15 -4.53 -11.92
C GLY A 28 -14.76 -3.28 -12.54
N ASP A 29 -15.48 -2.48 -11.74
CA ASP A 29 -16.07 -1.22 -12.20
C ASP A 29 -15.07 -0.06 -12.34
N ASN A 30 -13.82 -0.22 -11.93
CA ASN A 30 -12.85 0.87 -11.92
C ASN A 30 -11.97 0.83 -13.18
N THR A 31 -11.94 1.95 -13.90
CA THR A 31 -11.10 2.15 -15.08
C THR A 31 -10.01 3.19 -14.76
N THR A 32 -8.75 2.79 -14.90
CA THR A 32 -7.61 3.70 -14.79
C THR A 32 -7.27 4.26 -16.17
N ILE A 33 -7.17 5.59 -16.27
CA ILE A 33 -6.85 6.29 -17.51
C ILE A 33 -5.57 7.12 -17.37
N TYR A 34 -4.87 7.32 -18.48
CA TYR A 34 -3.86 8.35 -18.66
C TYR A 34 -4.52 9.61 -19.24
N PRO A 35 -4.45 10.79 -18.59
CA PRO A 35 -5.13 11.98 -19.09
C PRO A 35 -4.48 12.51 -20.37
N ALA A 36 -5.30 12.91 -21.36
CA ALA A 36 -4.83 13.46 -22.63
C ALA A 36 -3.93 14.70 -22.49
N LYS A 37 -4.18 15.52 -21.46
CA LYS A 37 -3.39 16.73 -21.17
C LYS A 37 -2.09 16.45 -20.39
N GLY A 38 -1.75 15.18 -20.17
CA GLY A 38 -0.67 14.76 -19.28
C GLY A 38 -1.03 14.89 -17.80
N GLY A 39 -0.24 14.24 -16.95
CA GLY A 39 -0.44 14.24 -15.50
C GLY A 39 -0.43 12.84 -14.89
N GLU A 40 -0.89 12.74 -13.65
CA GLU A 40 -0.97 11.47 -12.93
C GLU A 40 -2.08 10.57 -13.47
N LYS A 41 -1.87 9.26 -13.37
CA LYS A 41 -2.89 8.26 -13.72
C LYS A 41 -4.09 8.43 -12.81
N MET A 42 -5.28 8.56 -13.40
CA MET A 42 -6.53 8.75 -12.64
C MET A 42 -7.38 7.48 -12.73
N THR A 43 -8.13 7.16 -11.68
CA THR A 43 -9.07 6.03 -11.68
C THR A 43 -10.48 6.54 -11.50
N PHE A 44 -11.38 6.15 -12.39
CA PHE A 44 -12.79 6.50 -12.38
C PHE A 44 -13.65 5.25 -12.32
N LYS A 45 -14.86 5.37 -11.78
CA LYS A 45 -15.91 4.39 -12.04
C LYS A 45 -16.27 4.43 -13.51
N SER A 46 -16.42 3.26 -14.12
CA SER A 46 -16.63 3.08 -15.56
C SER A 46 -17.97 3.65 -16.05
N GLU A 47 -18.89 3.96 -15.13
CA GLU A 47 -20.14 4.70 -15.41
C GLU A 47 -19.91 6.18 -15.74
N TYR A 48 -18.80 6.77 -15.29
CA TYR A 48 -18.43 8.16 -15.58
C TYR A 48 -17.57 8.32 -16.84
N LEU A 49 -17.45 7.25 -17.61
CA LEU A 49 -16.67 7.20 -18.84
C LEU A 49 -17.58 6.75 -19.98
N GLU A 50 -17.36 7.35 -21.15
CA GLU A 50 -17.95 6.95 -22.42
C GLU A 50 -16.85 6.78 -23.47
N PRO A 51 -17.05 5.96 -24.51
CA PRO A 51 -16.14 5.93 -25.66
C PRO A 51 -16.02 7.32 -26.26
N ALA A 52 -14.80 7.77 -26.54
CA ALA A 52 -14.57 9.01 -27.26
C ALA A 52 -15.01 8.89 -28.72
N SER A 53 -15.31 10.02 -29.38
CA SER A 53 -15.61 10.01 -30.82
C SER A 53 -14.39 9.57 -31.64
N GLN A 54 -14.60 9.20 -32.90
CA GLN A 54 -13.51 8.78 -33.78
C GLN A 54 -12.47 9.91 -33.96
N GLU A 55 -12.92 11.16 -34.07
CA GLU A 55 -12.07 12.34 -34.17
C GLU A 55 -11.25 12.57 -32.89
N GLU A 56 -11.88 12.42 -31.73
CA GLU A 56 -11.21 12.53 -30.42
C GLU A 56 -10.18 11.42 -30.24
N ALA A 57 -10.49 10.19 -30.65
CA ALA A 57 -9.58 9.06 -30.58
C ALA A 57 -8.36 9.26 -31.48
N SER A 58 -8.56 9.70 -32.72
CA SER A 58 -7.46 9.98 -33.66
C SER A 58 -6.54 11.10 -33.19
N SER A 59 -7.06 12.09 -32.45
CA SER A 59 -6.23 13.15 -31.86
C SER A 59 -5.19 12.66 -30.84
N LEU A 60 -5.35 11.43 -30.33
CA LEU A 60 -4.51 10.84 -29.28
C LEU A 60 -3.70 9.63 -29.77
N GLU A 61 -3.72 9.29 -31.06
CA GLU A 61 -2.97 8.16 -31.63
C GLU A 61 -1.48 8.22 -31.28
N GLY A 62 -0.83 9.38 -31.44
CA GLY A 62 0.58 9.53 -31.09
C GLY A 62 0.88 9.34 -29.59
N LEU A 63 -0.07 9.71 -28.72
CA LEU A 63 0.07 9.47 -27.28
C LEU A 63 -0.16 8.00 -26.93
N ILE A 64 -1.08 7.32 -27.61
CA ILE A 64 -1.29 5.87 -27.49
C ILE A 64 -0.03 5.12 -27.90
N GLU A 65 0.59 5.50 -29.03
CA GLU A 65 1.85 4.90 -29.48
C GLU A 65 2.97 5.12 -28.47
N GLN A 66 3.11 6.33 -27.93
CA GLN A 66 4.09 6.61 -26.89
C GLN A 66 3.85 5.78 -25.63
N ILE A 67 2.60 5.64 -25.17
CA ILE A 67 2.26 4.83 -24.00
C ILE A 67 2.54 3.34 -24.26
N LYS A 68 2.18 2.83 -25.44
CA LYS A 68 2.49 1.44 -25.83
C LYS A 68 3.99 1.20 -25.87
N LYS A 69 4.76 2.15 -26.41
CA LYS A 69 6.23 2.10 -26.43
C LYS A 69 6.80 2.14 -25.02
N ASP A 70 6.32 3.02 -24.16
CA ASP A 70 6.68 3.09 -22.74
C ASP A 70 6.37 1.79 -21.99
N ASP A 71 5.25 1.15 -22.27
CA ASP A 71 4.85 -0.12 -21.65
C ASP A 71 5.67 -1.32 -22.16
N GLN A 72 6.19 -1.24 -23.39
CA GLN A 72 7.08 -2.23 -24.00
C GLN A 72 8.55 -2.04 -23.58
N GLU A 73 9.02 -0.79 -23.50
CA GLU A 73 10.39 -0.41 -23.15
C GLU A 73 10.63 -0.39 -21.64
N LYS A 74 9.59 -0.17 -20.83
CA LYS A 74 9.68 -0.47 -19.40
C LYS A 74 9.70 -1.99 -19.26
N PRO A 75 10.82 -2.62 -18.84
CA PRO A 75 10.70 -3.95 -18.28
C PRO A 75 9.59 -3.87 -17.23
N LYS A 76 8.60 -4.76 -17.32
CA LYS A 76 7.62 -5.02 -16.25
C LYS A 76 8.42 -5.35 -15.00
N LYS A 77 8.93 -4.34 -14.31
CA LYS A 77 9.62 -4.45 -13.05
C LYS A 77 8.54 -4.61 -11.99
N VAL A 78 7.86 -5.76 -12.06
CA VAL A 78 7.73 -6.59 -10.87
C VAL A 78 9.11 -7.21 -10.61
N THR A 79 10.14 -6.38 -10.52
CA THR A 79 11.25 -6.74 -9.67
C THR A 79 10.63 -6.65 -8.29
N HIS A 80 10.30 -7.81 -7.72
CA HIS A 80 10.83 -8.08 -6.40
C HIS A 80 12.32 -7.70 -6.48
N LYS A 81 12.64 -6.41 -6.31
CA LYS A 81 14.01 -6.04 -6.00
C LYS A 81 14.25 -6.90 -4.77
N ILE A 82 15.17 -7.85 -4.88
CA ILE A 82 15.78 -8.41 -3.69
C ILE A 82 16.46 -7.18 -3.10
N VAL A 83 15.71 -6.45 -2.27
CA VAL A 83 16.24 -5.30 -1.56
C VAL A 83 17.17 -5.95 -0.55
N ASP A 84 18.46 -5.68 -0.71
CA ASP A 84 19.48 -6.15 0.21
C ASP A 84 18.99 -5.93 1.67
N PRO A 85 18.90 -6.98 2.50
CA PRO A 85 18.48 -6.84 3.89
C PRO A 85 19.25 -5.76 4.64
N ALA A 86 20.53 -5.53 4.31
CA ALA A 86 21.33 -4.44 4.89
C ALA A 86 20.79 -3.06 4.48
N GLN A 87 20.37 -2.88 3.22
CA GLN A 87 19.75 -1.64 2.75
C GLN A 87 18.42 -1.39 3.47
N ILE A 88 17.60 -2.42 3.71
CA ILE A 88 16.34 -2.28 4.45
C ILE A 88 16.60 -1.79 5.87
N ARG A 89 17.59 -2.39 6.56
CA ARG A 89 17.99 -1.95 7.90
C ARG A 89 18.52 -0.52 7.90
N TYR A 90 19.32 -0.15 6.91
CA TYR A 90 19.82 1.21 6.76
C TYR A 90 18.69 2.25 6.59
N GLU A 91 17.69 1.96 5.76
CA GLU A 91 16.52 2.85 5.61
C GLU A 91 15.65 2.87 6.87
N PHE A 92 15.55 1.76 7.59
CA PHE A 92 14.89 1.72 8.90
C PHE A 92 15.61 2.59 9.94
N ASP A 93 16.94 2.56 9.97
CA ASP A 93 17.71 3.42 10.88
C ASP A 93 17.52 4.91 10.55
N LYS A 94 17.39 5.28 9.28
CA LYS A 94 17.03 6.65 8.89
C LYS A 94 15.64 7.04 9.39
N PHE A 95 14.67 6.12 9.27
CA PHE A 95 13.32 6.32 9.79
C PHE A 95 13.34 6.58 11.31
N LEU A 96 14.11 5.78 12.07
CA LEU A 96 14.27 6.00 13.51
C LEU A 96 14.95 7.34 13.83
N LYS A 97 16.01 7.69 13.09
CA LYS A 97 16.66 9.01 13.23
C LYS A 97 15.68 10.16 12.98
N HIS A 98 14.78 10.03 12.00
CA HIS A 98 13.77 11.04 11.74
C HIS A 98 12.80 11.24 12.92
N ILE A 99 12.37 10.13 13.56
CA ILE A 99 11.56 10.20 14.78
C ILE A 99 12.37 10.86 15.90
N ALA A 100 13.63 10.45 16.11
CA ALA A 100 14.48 10.94 17.19
C ALA A 100 14.71 12.45 17.14
N VAL A 101 14.88 13.02 15.95
CA VAL A 101 15.10 14.48 15.78
C VAL A 101 13.93 15.29 16.31
N ARG A 102 12.70 14.84 16.11
CA ARG A 102 11.49 15.55 16.54
C ARG A 102 11.07 15.15 17.95
N TYR A 103 11.25 13.87 18.30
CA TYR A 103 10.76 13.27 19.53
C TYR A 103 11.68 12.12 20.00
N PRO A 104 12.72 12.36 20.81
CA PRO A 104 13.69 11.34 21.22
C PRO A 104 13.09 10.16 22.02
N ALA A 105 12.18 10.44 22.97
CA ALA A 105 11.51 9.39 23.75
C ALA A 105 10.66 8.45 22.88
N SER A 106 10.13 9.00 21.78
CA SER A 106 9.32 8.31 20.80
C SER A 106 10.10 7.30 19.98
N GLU A 107 11.33 7.65 19.58
CA GLU A 107 12.21 6.72 18.88
C GLU A 107 12.51 5.50 19.75
N LYS A 108 12.84 5.71 21.03
CA LYS A 108 13.12 4.63 21.96
C LYS A 108 11.91 3.72 22.17
N ALA A 109 10.73 4.29 22.39
CA ALA A 109 9.49 3.53 22.56
C ALA A 109 9.14 2.71 21.31
N PHE A 110 9.26 3.33 20.13
CA PHE A 110 9.01 2.66 18.87
C PHE A 110 10.03 1.55 18.61
N ARG A 111 11.32 1.78 18.85
CA ARG A 111 12.38 0.76 18.67
C ARG A 111 12.11 -0.47 19.52
N VAL A 112 11.74 -0.29 20.79
CA VAL A 112 11.39 -1.40 21.69
C VAL A 112 10.18 -2.16 21.13
N PHE A 113 9.12 -1.45 20.77
CA PHE A 113 7.92 -2.07 20.21
C PHE A 113 8.21 -2.83 18.90
N TRP A 114 9.03 -2.25 18.03
CA TRP A 114 9.43 -2.87 16.78
C TRP A 114 10.19 -4.18 17.01
N LEU A 115 11.12 -4.23 17.97
CA LEU A 115 11.82 -5.46 18.33
C LEU A 115 10.87 -6.52 18.91
N GLU A 116 9.90 -6.12 19.73
CA GLU A 116 8.84 -7.02 20.22
C GLU A 116 8.01 -7.60 19.07
N LEU A 117 7.69 -6.79 18.05
CA LEU A 117 7.00 -7.23 16.84
C LEU A 117 7.84 -8.20 16.00
N LEU A 118 9.13 -7.91 15.83
CA LEU A 118 10.06 -8.78 15.09
C LEU A 118 10.27 -10.13 15.79
N THR A 119 10.15 -10.18 17.11
CA THR A 119 10.17 -11.45 17.86
C THR A 119 8.98 -12.35 17.48
N ILE A 120 7.84 -11.76 17.08
CA ILE A 120 6.64 -12.48 16.65
C ILE A 120 6.71 -12.82 15.16
N ALA A 121 7.05 -11.82 14.34
CA ALA A 121 7.05 -11.94 12.89
C ALA A 121 8.26 -12.69 12.31
N GLY A 122 9.34 -12.80 13.08
CA GLY A 122 10.69 -13.14 12.61
C GLY A 122 11.42 -11.91 12.08
N ASP A 123 12.70 -11.76 12.40
CA ASP A 123 13.54 -10.67 11.90
C ASP A 123 14.22 -11.04 10.58
N GLU A 124 13.43 -11.08 9.50
CA GLU A 124 13.92 -11.36 8.14
C GLU A 124 13.58 -10.18 7.21
N PRO A 125 14.43 -9.13 7.17
CA PRO A 125 14.22 -7.98 6.29
C PRO A 125 14.09 -8.42 4.83
N GLY A 126 13.07 -7.93 4.14
CA GLY A 126 12.73 -8.30 2.77
C GLY A 126 11.77 -9.49 2.67
N LYS A 127 11.63 -10.29 3.74
CA LYS A 127 10.69 -11.41 3.81
C LYS A 127 9.52 -11.12 4.74
N THR A 128 9.76 -11.05 6.05
CA THR A 128 8.73 -10.87 7.09
C THR A 128 8.41 -9.40 7.33
N TRP A 129 9.32 -8.50 6.96
CA TRP A 129 9.13 -7.07 7.04
C TRP A 129 9.95 -6.32 6.01
N GLU A 130 9.58 -5.09 5.69
CA GLU A 130 10.40 -4.19 4.89
C GLU A 130 10.05 -2.72 5.11
N MET A 131 10.85 -1.83 4.53
CA MET A 131 10.48 -0.42 4.42
C MET A 131 9.56 -0.24 3.22
N LYS A 132 8.31 0.16 3.46
CA LYS A 132 7.35 0.43 2.40
C LYS A 132 7.82 1.66 1.62
N SER A 133 8.47 1.40 0.47
CA SER A 133 8.83 2.44 -0.50
C SER A 133 7.54 3.01 -1.07
N LEU A 134 7.35 4.30 -0.93
CA LEU A 134 6.23 4.99 -1.52
C LEU A 134 6.77 6.04 -2.48
N ALA A 135 6.12 6.13 -3.63
CA ALA A 135 6.04 7.36 -4.41
C ALA A 135 5.31 8.49 -3.63
N GLY A 136 5.51 8.60 -2.31
CA GLY A 136 4.81 9.50 -1.40
C GLY A 136 5.64 9.79 -0.13
N ASN A 137 5.43 10.97 0.44
CA ASN A 137 6.36 11.72 1.30
C ASN A 137 6.76 11.09 2.66
N ASN A 138 6.29 9.90 3.06
CA ASN A 138 6.54 9.34 4.40
C ASN A 138 6.81 7.81 4.36
N PRO A 139 8.05 7.37 4.12
CA PRO A 139 8.41 5.95 4.21
C PRO A 139 8.32 5.44 5.65
N GLY A 140 7.93 4.18 5.83
CA GLY A 140 7.83 3.55 7.13
C GLY A 140 7.92 2.03 7.06
N PRO A 141 8.24 1.35 8.17
CA PRO A 141 8.35 -0.09 8.20
C PRO A 141 6.96 -0.74 8.09
N ALA A 142 6.91 -1.94 7.53
CA ALA A 142 5.70 -2.73 7.40
C ALA A 142 5.99 -4.21 7.64
N LEU A 143 5.08 -4.90 8.32
CA LEU A 143 5.09 -6.36 8.48
C LEU A 143 4.33 -7.02 7.34
N LYS A 144 4.83 -8.19 6.94
CA LYS A 144 4.27 -9.02 5.86
C LYS A 144 3.94 -10.41 6.38
N VAL A 145 2.81 -10.93 5.94
CA VAL A 145 2.39 -12.32 6.18
C VAL A 145 2.49 -13.12 4.90
N LEU A 146 2.91 -14.38 4.99
CA LEU A 146 2.91 -15.28 3.84
C LEU A 146 1.50 -15.80 3.61
N ASN A 147 0.88 -15.41 2.50
CA ASN A 147 -0.34 -16.05 2.04
C ASN A 147 0.03 -17.39 1.39
N ARG A 148 -0.20 -18.48 2.12
CA ARG A 148 0.15 -19.84 1.67
C ARG A 148 -0.58 -20.27 0.40
N ALA A 149 -1.83 -19.86 0.22
CA ALA A 149 -2.61 -20.19 -0.98
C ALA A 149 -1.99 -19.62 -2.26
N THR A 150 -1.34 -18.46 -2.17
CA THR A 150 -0.72 -17.78 -3.33
C THR A 150 0.80 -17.86 -3.34
N GLY A 151 1.43 -18.28 -2.24
CA GLY A 151 2.88 -18.23 -2.04
C GLY A 151 3.46 -16.81 -1.94
N LYS A 152 2.60 -15.79 -1.78
CA LYS A 152 3.02 -14.37 -1.81
C LYS A 152 3.04 -13.78 -0.41
N TRP A 153 4.07 -12.98 -0.13
CA TRP A 153 4.11 -12.12 1.05
C TRP A 153 3.21 -10.91 0.84
N ILE A 154 2.29 -10.68 1.78
CA ILE A 154 1.31 -9.60 1.73
C ILE A 154 1.55 -8.67 2.91
N TYR A 155 1.59 -7.36 2.65
CA TYR A 155 1.59 -6.37 3.72
C TYR A 155 0.35 -6.51 4.59
N CYS A 156 0.58 -6.75 5.87
CA CYS A 156 -0.47 -6.84 6.87
C CYS A 156 -0.57 -5.56 7.69
N LEU A 157 0.58 -5.06 8.16
CA LEU A 157 0.67 -3.97 9.13
C LEU A 157 1.66 -2.92 8.64
N SER A 158 1.28 -1.65 8.60
CA SER A 158 2.16 -0.54 8.18
C SER A 158 2.27 0.49 9.29
N PHE A 159 3.47 1.03 9.49
CA PHE A 159 3.76 2.04 10.49
C PHE A 159 4.14 3.35 9.81
N MET A 160 3.41 4.41 10.10
CA MET A 160 3.68 5.73 9.53
C MET A 160 4.09 6.72 10.62
N PRO A 161 5.12 7.54 10.36
CA PRO A 161 5.53 8.57 11.28
C PRO A 161 4.58 9.76 11.18
N GLY A 162 4.16 10.29 12.31
CA GLY A 162 3.41 11.54 12.44
C GLY A 162 3.70 12.20 13.79
N TRP A 163 2.75 12.97 14.30
CA TRP A 163 2.78 13.43 15.69
C TRP A 163 2.73 12.25 16.70
N GLY A 164 2.18 11.11 16.27
CA GLY A 164 2.23 9.81 16.92
C GLY A 164 2.75 8.70 15.99
N ILE A 165 2.62 7.45 16.42
CA ILE A 165 2.74 6.27 15.54
C ILE A 165 1.35 6.02 14.97
N ARG A 166 1.20 6.11 13.66
CA ARG A 166 0.02 5.58 13.00
C ARG A 166 0.28 4.13 12.60
N ILE A 167 -0.55 3.23 13.10
CA ILE A 167 -0.52 1.81 12.72
C ILE A 167 -1.73 1.55 11.85
N GLU A 168 -1.50 1.02 10.65
CA GLU A 168 -2.57 0.58 9.75
C GLU A 168 -2.51 -0.92 9.54
N ILE A 169 -3.65 -1.59 9.67
CA ILE A 169 -3.83 -3.02 9.42
C ILE A 169 -4.89 -3.23 8.35
N LYS A 170 -4.69 -4.18 7.44
CA LYS A 170 -5.77 -4.55 6.52
C LYS A 170 -6.88 -5.30 7.23
N LYS A 171 -8.14 -5.00 6.89
CA LYS A 171 -9.33 -5.63 7.48
C LYS A 171 -9.30 -7.15 7.35
N GLU A 172 -8.85 -7.65 6.20
CA GLU A 172 -8.75 -9.09 5.90
C GLU A 172 -7.86 -9.87 6.88
N PHE A 173 -6.94 -9.19 7.57
CA PHE A 173 -6.01 -9.81 8.51
C PHE A 173 -6.32 -9.48 9.97
N LEU A 174 -7.21 -8.54 10.26
CA LEU A 174 -7.51 -8.11 11.62
C LEU A 174 -8.48 -9.10 12.28
N PRO A 175 -8.08 -9.83 13.34
CA PRO A 175 -9.01 -10.70 14.04
C PRO A 175 -10.09 -9.88 14.77
N GLU A 176 -11.32 -10.38 14.78
CA GLU A 176 -12.51 -9.65 15.27
C GLU A 176 -12.36 -9.23 16.74
N GLU A 177 -11.71 -10.03 17.57
CA GLU A 177 -11.49 -9.72 18.99
C GLU A 177 -10.58 -8.52 19.22
N PHE A 178 -9.76 -8.15 18.22
CA PHE A 178 -8.86 -7.00 18.26
C PHE A 178 -9.39 -5.78 17.51
N ASP A 179 -10.61 -5.83 16.97
CA ASP A 179 -11.18 -4.75 16.14
C ASP A 179 -11.13 -3.39 16.83
N LYS A 180 -11.45 -3.36 18.13
CA LYS A 180 -11.48 -2.15 18.97
C LYS A 180 -10.10 -1.49 19.15
N LEU A 181 -9.00 -2.20 18.86
CA LEU A 181 -7.66 -1.62 18.90
C LEU A 181 -7.42 -0.64 17.75
N PHE A 182 -8.21 -0.72 16.67
CA PHE A 182 -8.07 0.07 15.45
C PHE A 182 -9.38 0.83 15.14
N PRO A 183 -9.69 1.89 15.91
CA PRO A 183 -10.98 2.58 15.82
C PRO A 183 -11.18 3.39 14.53
N ILE A 184 -10.11 3.70 13.80
CA ILE A 184 -10.19 4.47 12.55
C ILE A 184 -10.53 3.50 11.43
N ASP A 185 -11.78 3.51 10.98
CA ASP A 185 -12.23 2.67 9.87
C ASP A 185 -11.85 3.27 8.50
N ASN A 186 -11.86 2.43 7.46
CA ASN A 186 -11.60 2.78 6.06
C ASN A 186 -10.22 3.41 5.78
N ALA A 187 -9.22 3.07 6.59
CA ALA A 187 -7.81 3.33 6.28
C ALA A 187 -7.37 2.55 5.02
N MET A 188 -6.16 2.84 4.51
CA MET A 188 -5.61 2.16 3.33
C MET A 188 -6.57 2.14 2.13
N PHE A 189 -7.20 3.28 1.82
CA PHE A 189 -8.21 3.42 0.75
C PHE A 189 -9.43 2.49 0.95
N GLY A 190 -9.91 2.37 2.19
CA GLY A 190 -11.09 1.56 2.54
C GLY A 190 -10.79 0.09 2.92
N ALA A 191 -9.60 -0.41 2.59
CA ALA A 191 -9.22 -1.81 2.80
C ALA A 191 -8.70 -2.12 4.21
N GLY A 192 -8.45 -1.10 5.03
CA GLY A 192 -7.82 -1.23 6.34
C GLY A 192 -8.54 -0.50 7.46
N LYS A 193 -8.04 -0.73 8.67
CA LYS A 193 -8.31 0.05 9.87
C LYS A 193 -7.01 0.63 10.40
N ALA A 194 -7.11 1.68 11.20
CA ALA A 194 -5.95 2.34 11.77
C ALA A 194 -6.14 2.73 13.24
N VAL A 195 -5.02 2.99 13.89
CA VAL A 195 -4.93 3.65 15.18
C VAL A 195 -3.80 4.65 15.17
N GLU A 196 -3.97 5.73 15.91
CA GLU A 196 -2.92 6.72 16.16
C GLU A 196 -2.54 6.67 17.64
N LEU A 197 -1.27 6.38 17.89
CA LEU A 197 -0.73 6.20 19.23
C LEU A 197 0.23 7.33 19.54
N LYS A 198 -0.01 8.01 20.66
CA LYS A 198 0.92 9.01 21.17
C LYS A 198 2.13 8.28 21.77
N TYR A 199 3.31 8.62 21.29
CA TYR A 199 4.55 7.99 21.73
C TYR A 199 4.83 8.11 23.24
N GLU A 200 4.53 9.28 23.80
CA GLU A 200 4.60 9.60 25.24
C GLU A 200 3.67 8.71 26.11
N ASN A 201 2.70 8.04 25.50
CA ASN A 201 1.70 7.20 26.15
C ASN A 201 1.76 5.75 25.67
N PHE A 202 2.95 5.21 25.39
CA PHE A 202 3.11 3.84 24.89
C PHE A 202 3.97 2.91 25.78
N PRO A 203 3.62 2.76 27.07
CA PRO A 203 4.25 1.80 27.98
C PRO A 203 3.90 0.35 27.58
N GLN A 204 4.66 -0.61 28.11
CA GLN A 204 4.53 -2.04 27.80
C GLN A 204 3.09 -2.56 27.89
N GLU A 205 2.35 -2.18 28.92
CA GLU A 205 0.95 -2.56 29.14
C GLU A 205 0.04 -2.18 27.96
N LYS A 206 0.30 -1.02 27.33
CA LYS A 206 -0.45 -0.56 26.15
C LYS A 206 0.06 -1.17 24.86
N ARG A 207 1.29 -1.71 24.82
CA ARG A 207 1.83 -2.44 23.66
C ARG A 207 1.27 -3.85 23.58
N GLN A 208 1.03 -4.49 24.74
CA GLN A 208 0.66 -5.89 24.83
C GLN A 208 -0.57 -6.28 23.98
N PRO A 209 -1.67 -5.50 23.94
CA PRO A 209 -2.81 -5.84 23.07
C PRO A 209 -2.45 -5.87 21.59
N TYR A 210 -1.59 -4.95 21.12
CA TYR A 210 -1.12 -4.95 19.74
C TYR A 210 -0.20 -6.13 19.44
N LEU A 211 0.67 -6.51 20.38
CA LEU A 211 1.51 -7.71 20.26
C LEU A 211 0.65 -8.98 20.18
N ASN A 212 -0.41 -9.07 20.99
CA ASN A 212 -1.34 -10.20 20.95
C ASN A 212 -2.11 -10.26 19.63
N CYS A 213 -2.54 -9.11 19.10
CA CYS A 213 -3.14 -9.02 17.77
C CYS A 213 -2.19 -9.56 16.68
N VAL A 214 -0.94 -9.11 16.67
CA VAL A 214 0.05 -9.60 15.68
C VAL A 214 0.34 -11.09 15.86
N LYS A 215 0.38 -11.61 17.09
CA LYS A 215 0.48 -13.06 17.32
C LYS A 215 -0.69 -13.83 16.70
N ALA A 216 -1.92 -13.36 16.89
CA ALA A 216 -3.11 -13.99 16.33
C ALA A 216 -3.13 -13.94 14.79
N VAL A 217 -2.70 -12.81 14.21
CA VAL A 217 -2.50 -12.66 12.75
C VAL A 217 -1.52 -13.73 12.24
N TYR A 218 -0.35 -13.87 12.86
CA TYR A 218 0.65 -14.82 12.40
C TYR A 218 0.26 -16.27 12.66
N ALA A 219 -0.41 -16.58 13.78
CA ALA A 219 -0.91 -17.92 14.07
C ALA A 219 -1.92 -18.39 13.02
N SER A 220 -2.90 -17.56 12.69
CA SER A 220 -3.92 -17.88 11.67
C SER A 220 -3.38 -18.07 10.24
N HIS A 221 -2.19 -17.55 9.96
CA HIS A 221 -1.54 -17.65 8.64
C HIS A 221 -0.35 -18.64 8.62
N THR A 222 0.01 -19.20 9.78
CA THR A 222 1.05 -20.23 9.92
C THR A 222 0.49 -21.61 10.26
N GLU A 223 -0.73 -21.71 10.79
CA GLU A 223 -1.39 -22.99 11.06
C GLU A 223 -2.22 -23.45 9.86
N THR A 224 -1.97 -24.70 9.47
CA THR A 224 -2.61 -25.46 8.40
C THR A 224 -4.06 -25.77 8.77
N LYS A 225 -4.98 -25.64 7.81
CA LYS A 225 -6.02 -26.66 7.61
C LYS A 225 -5.78 -27.29 6.25
#